data_AF-A0AAD5TTK6-F1
#
_entry.id   AF-A0AAD5TTK6-F1
#
_cell.length_a   1.000
_cell.length_b   1.000
_cell.length_c   1.000
_cell.angle_alpha   90.00
_cell.angle_beta   90.00
_cell.angle_gamma   90.00
#
_symmetry.space_group_name_H-M   'P 1'
#
loop_
_entity.id
_entity.type
_entity.pdbx_description
1 polymer ?
#
loop_
_entity_poly.entity_id
_entity_poly.type
_entity_poly.pdbx_seq_one_letter_code
_entity_poly.pdbx_strand_id
1 'polypeptide(L)'
;MSPPRGPYVAFKPENLAVIERAKKRGNEAHAERKYGQAIIEYGKAIACFFDSITPMPAPPDAPPGPFDPGTLLAQLYANRSSAFLRDKKFDRALADGQEGAKHSRWYKPRYRQGEAWLALREYSKALESFEEAIRMLGPTVSDQSDEGLWRSRVDQIQKKIMKTETMRDDEILGFRLHQISPSNGDLCAKQFLAPIQNLVFSYARQMKNFIYLCENIATSECLVVDACWDIDGILKYAHSRKLKIVGAIVTHAHIDHVGGIPPPPFDIPGIRVDGLAKLLKKLPSISAYVNPGDIPAITKANPEIPLNRLVKTEDGGTICLPMSLNGGAAAKLSPNHSPAGKNTIFQFIHTPGHSPGSQCILINGNRLLSGDTLFIKSCGRVDFPDSNVSDMHHSLQKKLATLPDHVVVYPGHAYGGDMTTIVDEKRNGVLQPQDYESFAKIMNEAVN
;
A
#
# COMPACT_ATOMS: atom_id res chain seq x y z
N MET A 1 -38.63 -1.55 20.92
CA MET A 1 -38.30 -2.07 22.26
C MET A 1 -36.80 -1.97 22.45
N SER A 2 -36.33 -1.23 23.44
CA SER A 2 -34.92 -1.23 23.83
C SER A 2 -34.55 -2.65 24.28
N PRO A 3 -33.40 -3.21 23.87
CA PRO A 3 -32.97 -4.51 24.36
C PRO A 3 -32.77 -4.45 25.88
N PRO A 4 -32.92 -5.58 26.60
CA PRO A 4 -32.73 -5.63 28.04
C PRO A 4 -31.33 -5.10 28.39
N ARG A 5 -31.26 -4.19 29.37
CA ARG A 5 -29.99 -3.71 29.94
C ARG A 5 -29.29 -4.92 30.55
N GLY A 6 -28.06 -5.21 30.10
CA GLY A 6 -27.23 -6.25 30.71
C GLY A 6 -26.96 -5.97 32.20
N PRO A 7 -26.57 -6.98 32.98
CA PRO A 7 -26.35 -6.83 34.42
C PRO A 7 -25.34 -5.72 34.71
N TYR A 8 -25.64 -4.88 35.70
CA TYR A 8 -24.71 -3.86 36.20
C TYR A 8 -23.51 -4.57 36.84
N VAL A 9 -22.30 -4.22 36.42
CA VAL A 9 -21.06 -4.74 36.99
C VAL A 9 -20.47 -3.69 37.91
N ALA A 10 -20.36 -3.99 39.20
CA ALA A 10 -19.57 -3.19 40.12
C ALA A 10 -18.09 -3.57 39.96
N PHE A 11 -17.26 -2.59 39.58
CA PHE A 11 -15.81 -2.78 39.40
C PHE A 11 -15.08 -2.54 40.73
N LYS A 12 -14.22 -3.48 41.14
CA LYS A 12 -13.29 -3.25 42.26
C LYS A 12 -12.26 -2.17 41.86
N PRO A 13 -12.21 -0.99 42.51
CA PRO A 13 -11.30 0.10 42.12
C PRO A 13 -9.82 -0.31 42.06
N GLU A 14 -9.39 -1.20 42.95
CA GLU A 14 -8.04 -1.74 43.03
C GLU A 14 -7.62 -2.51 41.76
N ASN A 15 -8.57 -3.17 41.09
CA ASN A 15 -8.29 -3.94 39.88
C ASN A 15 -8.29 -3.06 38.62
N LEU A 16 -9.02 -1.94 38.62
CA LEU A 16 -8.99 -0.99 37.50
C LEU A 16 -7.57 -0.43 37.29
N ALA A 17 -6.86 -0.14 38.38
CA ALA A 17 -5.46 0.30 38.31
C ALA A 17 -4.53 -0.78 37.72
N VAL A 18 -4.80 -2.07 37.99
CA VAL A 18 -4.04 -3.19 37.42
C VAL A 18 -4.29 -3.30 35.91
N ILE A 19 -5.54 -3.19 35.49
CA ILE A 19 -5.94 -3.25 34.08
C ILE A 19 -5.35 -2.09 33.30
N GLU A 20 -5.44 -0.86 33.80
CA GLU A 20 -4.88 0.32 33.13
C GLU A 20 -3.35 0.24 33.04
N ARG A 21 -2.66 -0.27 34.07
CA ARG A 21 -1.22 -0.54 33.99
C ARG A 21 -0.87 -1.57 32.92
N ALA A 22 -1.60 -2.68 32.85
CA ALA A 22 -1.38 -3.72 31.83
C ALA A 22 -1.68 -3.20 30.41
N LYS A 23 -2.79 -2.48 30.23
CA LYS A 23 -3.15 -1.80 28.99
C LYS A 23 -2.08 -0.80 28.55
N LYS A 24 -1.54 0.01 29.47
CA LYS A 24 -0.44 0.94 29.20
C LYS A 24 0.80 0.21 28.69
N ARG A 25 1.26 -0.83 29.39
CA ARG A 25 2.40 -1.65 28.93
C ARG A 25 2.14 -2.32 27.58
N GLY A 26 0.91 -2.75 27.33
CA GLY A 26 0.49 -3.26 26.03
C GLY A 26 0.63 -2.23 24.91
N ASN A 27 0.18 -0.98 25.17
CA ASN A 27 0.31 0.12 24.22
C ASN A 27 1.78 0.50 23.95
N GLU A 28 2.61 0.55 25.00
CA GLU A 28 4.06 0.82 24.89
C GLU A 28 4.75 -0.27 24.05
N ALA A 29 4.50 -1.54 24.36
CA ALA A 29 5.03 -2.66 23.58
C ALA A 29 4.57 -2.64 22.12
N HIS A 30 3.31 -2.24 21.85
CA HIS A 30 2.79 -2.10 20.49
C HIS A 30 3.51 -0.98 19.72
N ALA A 31 3.71 0.19 20.36
CA ALA A 31 4.45 1.31 19.79
C ALA A 31 5.91 0.95 19.48
N GLU A 32 6.53 0.12 20.31
CA GLU A 32 7.88 -0.43 20.12
C GLU A 32 7.94 -1.60 19.11
N ARG A 33 6.83 -1.95 18.46
CA ARG A 33 6.70 -3.10 17.54
C ARG A 33 6.99 -4.46 18.18
N LYS A 34 6.91 -4.56 19.51
CA LYS A 34 7.01 -5.81 20.29
C LYS A 34 5.63 -6.46 20.42
N TYR A 35 5.05 -6.86 19.29
CA TYR A 35 3.65 -7.30 19.23
C TYR A 35 3.35 -8.53 20.10
N GLY A 36 4.27 -9.48 20.21
CA GLY A 36 4.15 -10.61 21.14
C GLY A 36 3.99 -10.18 22.61
N GLN A 37 4.77 -9.18 23.06
CA GLN A 37 4.66 -8.62 24.40
C GLN A 37 3.33 -7.86 24.56
N ALA A 38 2.93 -7.08 23.55
CA ALA A 38 1.65 -6.37 23.58
C ALA A 38 0.46 -7.34 23.75
N ILE A 39 0.46 -8.46 23.01
CA ILE A 39 -0.56 -9.51 23.13
C ILE A 39 -0.64 -10.05 24.56
N ILE A 40 0.51 -10.33 25.19
CA ILE A 40 0.57 -10.83 26.56
C ILE A 40 0.00 -9.81 27.55
N GLU A 41 0.38 -8.53 27.45
CA GLU A 41 -0.07 -7.48 28.37
C GLU A 41 -1.56 -7.19 28.24
N TYR A 42 -2.11 -7.12 27.02
CA TYR A 42 -3.55 -7.02 26.85
C TYR A 42 -4.28 -8.27 27.35
N GLY A 43 -3.68 -9.46 27.22
CA GLY A 43 -4.20 -10.69 27.81
C GLY A 43 -4.31 -10.62 29.34
N LYS A 44 -3.29 -10.10 30.01
CA LYS A 44 -3.32 -9.85 31.47
C LYS A 44 -4.42 -8.87 31.86
N ALA A 45 -4.59 -7.79 31.09
CA ALA A 45 -5.65 -6.81 31.31
C ALA A 45 -7.05 -7.44 31.18
N ILE A 46 -7.27 -8.28 30.16
CA ILE A 46 -8.54 -8.99 29.95
C ILE A 46 -8.81 -10.01 31.06
N ALA A 47 -7.81 -10.80 31.45
CA ALA A 47 -7.94 -11.76 32.55
C ALA A 47 -8.32 -11.05 33.87
N CYS A 48 -7.57 -9.99 34.21
CA CYS A 48 -7.86 -9.19 35.40
C CYS A 48 -9.24 -8.52 35.32
N PHE A 49 -9.70 -8.10 34.14
CA PHE A 49 -11.06 -7.60 33.97
C PHE A 49 -12.09 -8.62 34.44
N PHE A 50 -11.99 -9.88 34.00
CA PHE A 50 -12.92 -10.95 34.41
C PHE A 50 -12.83 -11.29 35.90
N ASP A 51 -11.64 -11.26 36.51
CA ASP A 51 -11.45 -11.45 37.95
C ASP A 51 -12.06 -10.30 38.80
N SER A 52 -12.41 -9.18 38.17
CA SER A 52 -12.92 -7.96 38.82
C SER A 52 -14.44 -7.81 38.77
N ILE A 53 -15.12 -8.64 37.99
CA ILE A 53 -16.56 -8.56 37.77
C ILE A 53 -17.25 -9.32 38.90
N THR A 54 -18.05 -8.61 39.69
CA THR A 54 -19.04 -9.25 40.57
C THR A 54 -20.42 -9.07 39.95
N PRO A 55 -21.23 -10.12 39.73
CA PRO A 55 -22.60 -9.96 39.25
C PRO A 55 -23.42 -9.19 40.31
N MET A 56 -23.97 -8.04 39.96
CA MET A 56 -24.92 -7.31 40.81
C MET A 56 -26.25 -7.13 40.05
N PRO A 57 -27.40 -7.31 40.70
CA PRO A 57 -28.66 -6.85 40.14
C PRO A 57 -28.62 -5.32 40.04
N ALA A 58 -29.00 -4.76 38.90
CA ALA A 58 -29.05 -3.32 38.69
C ALA A 58 -30.13 -2.68 39.60
N PRO A 59 -29.85 -1.56 40.30
CA PRO A 59 -30.93 -0.74 40.85
C PRO A 59 -31.83 -0.26 39.70
N PRO A 60 -33.16 -0.18 39.89
CA PRO A 60 -34.11 0.20 38.84
C PRO A 60 -33.76 1.53 38.14
N ASP A 61 -33.11 2.46 38.86
CA ASP A 61 -32.97 3.87 38.47
C ASP A 61 -31.51 4.39 38.43
N ALA A 62 -30.49 3.52 38.34
CA ALA A 62 -29.11 3.97 38.30
C ALA A 62 -28.76 4.67 36.95
N PRO A 63 -28.32 5.95 36.95
CA PRO A 63 -27.87 6.62 35.74
C PRO A 63 -26.60 5.94 35.18
N PRO A 64 -26.39 5.90 33.85
CA PRO A 64 -25.17 5.35 33.28
C PRO A 64 -23.96 6.12 33.83
N GLY A 65 -23.15 5.46 34.64
CA GLY A 65 -21.90 6.01 35.15
C GLY A 65 -20.86 6.19 34.03
N PRO A 66 -19.80 7.00 34.25
CA PRO A 66 -18.80 7.37 33.25
C PRO A 66 -17.89 6.22 32.75
N PHE A 67 -18.05 5.01 33.28
CA PHE A 67 -17.33 3.82 32.83
C PHE A 67 -18.35 2.76 32.43
N ASP A 68 -18.50 2.51 31.13
CA ASP A 68 -19.13 1.30 30.60
C ASP A 68 -18.07 0.19 30.58
N PRO A 69 -18.14 -0.83 31.48
CA PRO A 69 -17.18 -1.93 31.50
C PRO A 69 -17.14 -2.70 30.18
N GLY A 70 -18.26 -2.76 29.45
CA GLY A 70 -18.34 -3.37 28.13
C GLY A 70 -17.46 -2.65 27.10
N THR A 71 -17.43 -1.32 27.13
CA THR A 71 -16.56 -0.51 26.28
C THR A 71 -15.08 -0.65 26.62
N LEU A 72 -14.70 -0.75 27.90
CA LEU A 72 -13.32 -1.04 28.30
C LEU A 72 -12.88 -2.43 27.78
N LEU A 73 -13.72 -3.45 27.96
CA LEU A 73 -13.43 -4.80 27.49
C LEU A 73 -13.31 -4.85 25.96
N ALA A 74 -14.23 -4.20 25.23
CA ALA A 74 -14.16 -4.04 23.78
C ALA A 74 -12.87 -3.33 23.33
N GLN A 75 -12.39 -2.33 24.09
CA GLN A 75 -11.12 -1.66 23.83
C GLN A 75 -9.92 -2.61 23.98
N LEU A 76 -9.88 -3.41 25.04
CA LEU A 76 -8.80 -4.37 25.26
C LEU A 76 -8.74 -5.42 24.15
N TYR A 77 -9.89 -5.98 23.76
CA TYR A 77 -9.99 -6.91 22.63
C TYR A 77 -9.58 -6.26 21.30
N ALA A 78 -10.05 -5.06 20.99
CA ALA A 78 -9.68 -4.37 19.75
C ALA A 78 -8.18 -4.03 19.69
N ASN A 79 -7.55 -3.73 20.83
CA ASN A 79 -6.12 -3.49 20.92
C ASN A 79 -5.31 -4.78 20.74
N ARG A 80 -5.73 -5.87 21.39
CA ARG A 80 -5.08 -7.19 21.25
C ARG A 80 -5.26 -7.76 19.85
N SER A 81 -6.43 -7.59 19.24
CA SER A 81 -6.69 -7.87 17.83
C SER A 81 -5.72 -7.13 16.91
N SER A 82 -5.50 -5.83 17.15
CA SER A 82 -4.50 -5.05 16.41
C SER A 82 -3.09 -5.62 16.56
N ALA A 83 -2.70 -6.06 17.76
CA ALA A 83 -1.41 -6.69 17.97
C ALA A 83 -1.30 -8.04 17.23
N PHE A 84 -2.35 -8.87 17.23
CA PHE A 84 -2.40 -10.10 16.43
C PHE A 84 -2.31 -9.85 14.92
N LEU A 85 -2.97 -8.80 14.40
CA LEU A 85 -2.85 -8.41 12.98
C LEU A 85 -1.39 -8.10 12.61
N ARG A 86 -0.69 -7.33 13.46
CA ARG A 86 0.71 -6.96 13.23
C ARG A 86 1.67 -8.15 13.38
N ASP A 87 1.34 -9.09 14.26
CA ASP A 87 2.05 -10.36 14.45
C ASP A 87 1.65 -11.44 13.43
N LYS A 88 0.84 -11.10 12.43
CA LYS A 88 0.36 -12.00 11.35
C LYS A 88 -0.44 -13.21 11.83
N LYS A 89 -1.12 -13.11 12.98
CA LYS A 89 -2.01 -14.12 13.56
C LYS A 89 -3.47 -13.78 13.27
N PHE A 90 -3.86 -13.83 12.00
CA PHE A 90 -5.12 -13.26 11.50
C PHE A 90 -6.37 -13.91 12.11
N ASP A 91 -6.38 -15.23 12.28
CA ASP A 91 -7.53 -15.93 12.90
C ASP A 91 -7.74 -15.49 14.36
N ARG A 92 -6.66 -15.28 15.11
CA ARG A 92 -6.74 -14.77 16.49
C ARG A 92 -7.17 -13.31 16.53
N ALA A 93 -6.70 -12.51 15.58
CA ALA A 93 -7.16 -11.14 15.45
C ALA A 93 -8.67 -11.07 15.17
N LEU A 94 -9.16 -11.93 14.28
CA LEU A 94 -10.58 -12.05 13.96
C LEU A 94 -11.39 -12.45 15.20
N ALA A 95 -10.94 -13.49 15.93
CA ALA A 95 -11.60 -13.95 17.15
C ALA A 95 -11.71 -12.83 18.20
N ASP A 96 -10.64 -12.07 18.44
CA ASP A 96 -10.67 -10.93 19.36
C ASP A 96 -11.60 -9.81 18.85
N GLY A 97 -11.60 -9.52 17.55
CA GLY A 97 -12.50 -8.55 16.96
C GLY A 97 -13.97 -8.94 17.13
N GLN A 98 -14.29 -10.21 16.93
CA GLN A 98 -15.64 -10.79 17.15
C GLN A 98 -16.05 -10.76 18.61
N GLU A 99 -15.14 -11.13 19.52
CA GLU A 99 -15.40 -11.11 20.94
C GLU A 99 -15.63 -9.67 21.45
N GLY A 100 -14.76 -8.72 21.08
CA GLY A 100 -14.92 -7.31 21.46
C GLY A 100 -16.23 -6.69 20.98
N ALA A 101 -16.75 -7.10 19.82
CA ALA A 101 -18.02 -6.60 19.29
C ALA A 101 -19.27 -7.06 20.07
N LYS A 102 -19.15 -8.12 20.89
CA LYS A 102 -20.25 -8.57 21.77
C LYS A 102 -20.46 -7.63 22.96
N HIS A 103 -19.44 -6.89 23.35
CA HIS A 103 -19.39 -6.14 24.61
C HIS A 103 -19.69 -4.65 24.48
N SER A 104 -19.65 -4.07 23.28
CA SER A 104 -19.91 -2.63 23.07
C SER A 104 -20.39 -2.32 21.65
N ARG A 105 -21.15 -1.22 21.52
CA ARG A 105 -21.51 -0.61 20.22
C ARG A 105 -20.41 0.28 19.65
N TRP A 106 -19.22 0.28 20.26
CA TRP A 106 -18.07 0.96 19.71
C TRP A 106 -17.62 0.31 18.39
N TYR A 107 -17.32 1.11 17.36
CA TYR A 107 -17.06 0.62 16.00
C TYR A 107 -15.75 -0.16 15.83
N LYS A 108 -14.73 0.07 16.67
CA LYS A 108 -13.37 -0.45 16.41
C LYS A 108 -13.27 -1.99 16.37
N PRO A 109 -13.95 -2.78 17.22
CA PRO A 109 -13.98 -4.24 17.08
C PRO A 109 -14.45 -4.70 15.69
N ARG A 110 -15.51 -4.11 15.11
CA ARG A 110 -15.94 -4.39 13.74
C ARG A 110 -14.90 -3.97 12.71
N TYR A 111 -14.31 -2.79 12.88
CA TYR A 111 -13.18 -2.37 12.04
C TYR A 111 -12.02 -3.38 12.07
N ARG A 112 -11.67 -3.93 13.24
CA ARG A 112 -10.64 -4.97 13.37
C ARG A 112 -11.03 -6.30 12.72
N GLN A 113 -12.30 -6.68 12.78
CA GLN A 113 -12.82 -7.82 12.01
C GLN A 113 -12.60 -7.60 10.52
N GLY A 114 -12.92 -6.41 10.00
CA GLY A 114 -12.67 -6.04 8.61
C GLY A 114 -11.20 -6.15 8.21
N GLU A 115 -10.28 -5.65 9.05
CA GLU A 115 -8.85 -5.80 8.81
C GLU A 115 -8.38 -7.27 8.82
N ALA A 116 -8.95 -8.09 9.71
CA ALA A 116 -8.62 -9.52 9.78
C ALA A 116 -9.15 -10.30 8.58
N TRP A 117 -10.41 -10.07 8.17
CA TRP A 117 -10.98 -10.66 6.96
C TRP A 117 -10.22 -10.25 5.70
N LEU A 118 -9.82 -8.98 5.61
CA LEU A 118 -8.99 -8.49 4.50
C LEU A 118 -7.64 -9.23 4.46
N ALA A 119 -6.99 -9.42 5.61
CA ALA A 119 -5.74 -10.17 5.68
C ALA A 119 -5.91 -11.67 5.32
N LEU A 120 -7.09 -12.24 5.59
CA LEU A 120 -7.50 -13.58 5.18
C LEU A 120 -8.01 -13.66 3.73
N ARG A 121 -8.08 -12.53 3.01
CA ARG A 121 -8.62 -12.41 1.64
C ARG A 121 -10.09 -12.75 1.49
N GLU A 122 -10.85 -12.67 2.59
CA GLU A 122 -12.29 -12.82 2.60
C GLU A 122 -12.95 -11.45 2.32
N TYR A 123 -12.76 -10.93 1.11
CA TYR A 123 -13.07 -9.53 0.76
C TYR A 123 -14.53 -9.14 1.06
N SER A 124 -15.50 -9.99 0.72
CA SER A 124 -16.92 -9.70 0.98
C SER A 124 -17.21 -9.51 2.47
N LYS A 125 -16.63 -10.35 3.34
CA LYS A 125 -16.78 -10.25 4.80
C LYS A 125 -16.04 -9.04 5.36
N ALA A 126 -14.91 -8.68 4.75
CA ALA A 126 -14.16 -7.49 5.12
C ALA A 126 -14.96 -6.22 4.85
N LEU A 127 -15.57 -6.11 3.66
CA LEU A 127 -16.44 -5.00 3.26
C LEU A 127 -17.63 -4.86 4.20
N GLU A 128 -18.36 -5.96 4.46
CA GLU A 128 -19.48 -5.97 5.40
C GLU A 128 -19.09 -5.44 6.78
N SER A 129 -17.91 -5.86 7.29
CA SER A 129 -17.39 -5.43 8.59
C SER A 129 -17.02 -3.93 8.61
N PHE A 130 -16.44 -3.40 7.54
CA PHE A 130 -16.09 -1.99 7.44
C PHE A 130 -17.35 -1.10 7.29
N GLU A 131 -18.32 -1.53 6.49
CA GLU A 131 -19.61 -0.86 6.36
C GLU A 131 -20.38 -0.84 7.68
N GLU A 132 -20.40 -1.95 8.42
CA GLU A 132 -20.97 -1.99 9.76
C GLU A 132 -20.25 -1.04 10.71
N ALA A 133 -18.92 -0.96 10.66
CA ALA A 133 -18.14 -0.01 11.45
C ALA A 133 -18.51 1.46 11.14
N ILE A 134 -18.75 1.82 9.87
CA ILE A 134 -19.26 3.14 9.50
C ILE A 134 -20.67 3.36 10.04
N ARG A 135 -21.58 2.39 9.89
CA ARG A 135 -22.95 2.49 10.44
C ARG A 135 -22.93 2.72 11.95
N MET A 136 -22.01 2.08 12.67
CA MET A 136 -21.85 2.22 14.13
C MET A 136 -21.27 3.57 14.57
N LEU A 137 -20.55 4.29 13.69
CA LEU A 137 -20.13 5.66 13.98
C LEU A 137 -21.32 6.63 14.06
N GLY A 138 -22.46 6.29 13.44
CA GLY A 138 -23.67 7.10 13.42
C GLY A 138 -23.53 8.43 12.66
N PRO A 139 -24.61 9.21 12.50
CA PRO A 139 -24.53 10.58 12.01
C PRO A 139 -23.86 11.48 13.07
N THR A 140 -23.23 12.57 12.64
CA THR A 140 -22.67 13.60 13.53
C THR A 140 -23.74 14.14 14.48
N VAL A 141 -23.58 13.92 15.78
CA VAL A 141 -24.51 14.43 16.80
C VAL A 141 -24.13 15.88 17.09
N SER A 142 -24.87 16.82 16.49
CA SER A 142 -25.15 18.23 16.87
C SER A 142 -24.11 19.14 17.53
N ASP A 143 -22.88 18.71 17.78
CA ASP A 143 -21.83 19.48 18.46
C ASP A 143 -20.63 19.60 17.51
N GLN A 144 -20.40 20.80 17.01
CA GLN A 144 -19.43 21.10 15.95
C GLN A 144 -17.98 20.72 16.33
N SER A 145 -17.71 20.50 17.63
CA SER A 145 -16.40 20.16 18.17
C SER A 145 -15.90 18.75 17.80
N ASP A 146 -16.79 17.79 17.54
CA ASP A 146 -16.44 16.39 17.20
C ASP A 146 -16.58 16.04 15.71
N GLU A 147 -17.08 16.97 14.89
CA GLU A 147 -17.34 16.75 13.47
C GLU A 147 -16.08 16.42 12.68
N GLY A 148 -14.98 17.14 12.93
CA GLY A 148 -13.69 16.89 12.26
C GLY A 148 -13.12 15.50 12.54
N LEU A 149 -13.22 15.04 13.79
CA LEU A 149 -12.75 13.71 14.20
C LEU A 149 -13.62 12.60 13.62
N TRP A 150 -14.94 12.80 13.59
CA TRP A 150 -15.86 11.89 12.92
C TRP A 150 -15.56 11.79 11.42
N ARG A 151 -15.43 12.92 10.72
CA ARG A 151 -15.10 12.98 9.28
C ARG A 151 -13.80 12.22 8.99
N SER A 152 -12.77 12.45 9.81
CA SER A 152 -11.49 11.74 9.68
C SER A 152 -11.62 10.22 9.84
N ARG A 153 -12.44 9.74 10.79
CA ARG A 153 -12.67 8.30 10.99
C ARG A 153 -13.44 7.68 9.83
N VAL A 154 -14.48 8.37 9.34
CA VAL A 154 -15.27 7.91 8.19
C VAL A 154 -14.38 7.82 6.95
N ASP A 155 -13.59 8.86 6.65
CA ASP A 155 -12.63 8.88 5.55
C ASP A 155 -11.61 7.72 5.65
N GLN A 156 -11.07 7.45 6.84
CA GLN A 156 -10.15 6.33 7.06
C GLN A 156 -10.79 4.97 6.74
N ILE A 157 -12.05 4.75 7.13
CA ILE A 157 -12.74 3.48 6.86
C ILE A 157 -13.15 3.40 5.39
N GLN A 158 -13.61 4.49 4.77
CA GLN A 158 -13.92 4.55 3.35
C GLN A 158 -12.70 4.23 2.48
N LYS A 159 -11.52 4.74 2.82
CA LYS A 159 -10.26 4.37 2.17
C LYS A 159 -9.95 2.87 2.29
N LYS A 160 -10.28 2.25 3.43
CA LYS A 160 -10.16 0.80 3.62
C LYS A 160 -11.14 0.01 2.75
N ILE A 161 -12.39 0.47 2.63
CA ILE A 161 -13.40 -0.11 1.75
C ILE A 161 -12.91 -0.06 0.30
N MET A 162 -12.55 1.12 -0.21
CA MET A 162 -12.05 1.29 -1.57
C MET A 162 -10.84 0.38 -1.88
N LYS A 163 -9.87 0.31 -0.95
CA LYS A 163 -8.72 -0.60 -1.07
C LYS A 163 -9.13 -2.07 -1.10
N THR A 164 -10.12 -2.45 -0.30
CA THR A 164 -10.64 -3.82 -0.25
C THR A 164 -11.39 -4.19 -1.53
N GLU A 165 -12.22 -3.30 -2.07
CA GLU A 165 -12.89 -3.48 -3.36
C GLU A 165 -11.87 -3.61 -4.49
N THR A 166 -10.87 -2.73 -4.52
CA THR A 166 -9.80 -2.77 -5.52
C THR A 166 -9.06 -4.11 -5.50
N MET A 167 -8.68 -4.61 -4.32
CA MET A 167 -8.02 -5.91 -4.18
C MET A 167 -8.92 -7.09 -4.58
N ARG A 168 -10.22 -7.03 -4.26
CA ARG A 168 -11.20 -8.04 -4.70
C ARG A 168 -11.29 -8.05 -6.23
N ASP A 169 -11.40 -6.88 -6.84
CA ASP A 169 -11.55 -6.72 -8.27
C ASP A 169 -10.27 -7.15 -9.01
N ASP A 170 -9.08 -6.92 -8.45
CA ASP A 170 -7.81 -7.46 -8.98
C ASP A 170 -7.86 -8.98 -9.11
N GLU A 171 -8.28 -9.67 -8.03
CA GLU A 171 -8.33 -11.13 -8.03
C GLU A 171 -9.40 -11.67 -9.01
N ILE A 172 -10.53 -10.96 -9.17
CA ILE A 172 -11.54 -11.25 -10.21
C ILE A 172 -10.93 -11.10 -11.61
N LEU A 173 -10.06 -10.11 -11.81
CA LEU A 173 -9.32 -9.89 -13.06
C LEU A 173 -8.15 -10.85 -13.26
N GLY A 174 -7.92 -11.80 -12.34
CA GLY A 174 -6.93 -12.87 -12.47
C GLY A 174 -5.50 -12.47 -12.10
N PHE A 175 -5.30 -11.31 -11.46
CA PHE A 175 -3.98 -10.87 -11.02
C PHE A 175 -4.00 -10.35 -9.60
N ARG A 176 -2.81 -10.16 -9.03
CA ARG A 176 -2.65 -9.55 -7.72
C ARG A 176 -1.52 -8.56 -7.75
N LEU A 177 -1.79 -7.37 -7.26
CA LEU A 177 -0.79 -6.32 -7.12
C LEU A 177 -0.24 -6.28 -5.70
N HIS A 178 1.04 -6.58 -5.57
CA HIS A 178 1.78 -6.43 -4.32
C HIS A 178 2.54 -5.12 -4.34
N GLN A 179 1.98 -4.09 -3.70
CA GLN A 179 2.67 -2.85 -3.43
C GLN A 179 3.51 -3.00 -2.16
N ILE A 180 4.83 -2.84 -2.28
CA ILE A 180 5.76 -2.91 -1.14
C ILE A 180 6.61 -1.64 -1.09
N SER A 181 7.02 -1.23 0.11
CA SER A 181 7.85 -0.03 0.27
C SER A 181 8.88 -0.17 1.40
N PRO A 182 10.09 0.37 1.25
CA PRO A 182 11.05 0.54 2.35
C PRO A 182 10.45 1.32 3.54
N SER A 183 9.61 2.33 3.27
CA SER A 183 9.04 3.21 4.30
C SER A 183 8.02 2.51 5.20
N ASN A 184 7.34 1.49 4.68
CA ASN A 184 6.38 0.67 5.44
C ASN A 184 7.06 -0.47 6.22
N GLY A 185 8.38 -0.66 6.03
CA GLY A 185 9.14 -1.74 6.66
C GLY A 185 8.93 -3.10 5.99
N ASP A 186 8.38 -3.13 4.78
CA ASP A 186 8.29 -4.35 3.97
C ASP A 186 9.66 -4.82 3.50
N LEU A 187 10.55 -3.85 3.27
CA LEU A 187 11.92 -4.00 2.82
C LEU A 187 12.88 -3.28 3.77
N CYS A 188 14.18 -3.41 3.52
CA CYS A 188 15.23 -2.72 4.25
C CYS A 188 15.20 -3.05 5.75
N ALA A 189 14.98 -4.32 6.11
CA ALA A 189 14.99 -4.76 7.50
C ALA A 189 16.38 -4.51 8.12
N LYS A 190 16.42 -3.97 9.36
CA LYS A 190 17.67 -3.80 10.11
C LYS A 190 18.24 -5.17 10.46
N GLN A 191 19.07 -5.73 9.60
CA GLN A 191 20.03 -6.78 9.98
C GLN A 191 21.37 -6.11 10.27
N PHE A 192 22.32 -6.84 10.86
CA PHE A 192 23.70 -6.41 11.08
C PHE A 192 24.41 -6.19 9.72
N LEU A 193 23.94 -5.19 8.96
CA LEU A 193 24.44 -4.81 7.64
C LEU A 193 25.55 -3.78 7.77
N ALA A 194 26.43 -3.73 6.77
CA ALA A 194 27.55 -2.81 6.74
C ALA A 194 27.07 -1.34 6.82
N PRO A 195 27.88 -0.41 7.38
CA PRO A 195 27.50 1.00 7.58
C PRO A 195 26.91 1.68 6.33
N ILE A 196 27.46 1.38 5.14
CA ILE A 196 26.99 1.94 3.86
C ILE A 196 25.54 1.52 3.55
N GLN A 197 25.19 0.25 3.76
CA GLN A 197 23.84 -0.24 3.49
C GLN A 197 22.82 0.41 4.42
N ASN A 198 23.19 0.69 5.67
CA ASN A 198 22.31 1.40 6.60
C ASN A 198 22.02 2.83 6.12
N LEU A 199 23.00 3.52 5.51
CA LEU A 199 22.81 4.84 4.91
C LEU A 199 21.85 4.77 3.72
N VAL A 200 22.10 3.87 2.76
CA VAL A 200 21.25 3.67 1.58
C VAL A 200 19.81 3.33 2.00
N PHE A 201 19.63 2.47 3.00
CA PHE A 201 18.30 2.10 3.48
C PHE A 201 17.60 3.22 4.24
N SER A 202 18.36 4.09 4.92
CA SER A 202 17.79 5.30 5.52
C SER A 202 17.26 6.24 4.44
N TYR A 203 18.00 6.40 3.34
CA TYR A 203 17.63 7.22 2.21
C TYR A 203 16.42 6.63 1.46
N ALA A 204 16.40 5.31 1.23
CA ALA A 204 15.27 4.58 0.64
C ALA A 204 13.94 4.88 1.36
N ARG A 205 13.96 4.96 2.69
CA ARG A 205 12.76 5.28 3.48
C ARG A 205 12.30 6.72 3.33
N GLN A 206 13.21 7.65 3.06
CA GLN A 206 12.89 9.06 2.83
C GLN A 206 12.28 9.27 1.44
N MET A 207 12.78 8.53 0.45
CA MET A 207 12.27 8.60 -0.93
C MET A 207 10.85 8.04 -1.05
N LYS A 208 10.43 7.12 -0.16
CA LYS A 208 9.06 6.57 -0.16
C LYS A 208 8.67 5.91 -1.48
N ASN A 209 9.61 5.31 -2.20
CA ASN A 209 9.31 4.58 -3.42
C ASN A 209 8.38 3.39 -3.13
N PHE A 210 7.51 3.12 -4.08
CA PHE A 210 6.79 1.87 -4.20
C PHE A 210 7.51 0.97 -5.19
N ILE A 211 7.65 -0.29 -4.81
CA ILE A 211 8.02 -1.38 -5.70
C ILE A 211 6.78 -2.25 -5.87
N TYR A 212 6.52 -2.71 -7.09
CA TYR A 212 5.35 -3.54 -7.38
C TYR A 212 5.75 -4.94 -7.81
N LEU A 213 5.07 -5.95 -7.27
CA LEU A 213 5.09 -7.31 -7.81
C LEU A 213 3.69 -7.62 -8.34
N CYS A 214 3.57 -7.76 -9.66
CA CYS A 214 2.32 -8.05 -10.35
C CYS A 214 2.24 -9.55 -10.62
N GLU A 215 1.50 -10.27 -9.78
CA GLU A 215 1.31 -11.73 -9.87
C GLU A 215 0.14 -12.08 -10.78
N ASN A 216 0.32 -13.05 -11.67
CA ASN A 216 -0.77 -13.80 -12.27
C ASN A 216 -1.20 -14.91 -11.31
N ILE A 217 -2.43 -14.86 -10.79
CA ILE A 217 -2.87 -15.75 -9.69
C ILE A 217 -2.92 -17.22 -10.12
N ALA A 218 -3.19 -17.48 -11.41
CA ALA A 218 -3.30 -18.85 -11.91
C ALA A 218 -1.96 -19.59 -11.97
N THR A 219 -0.85 -18.86 -12.15
CA THR A 219 0.48 -19.46 -12.39
C THR A 219 1.53 -19.06 -11.35
N SER A 220 1.23 -18.08 -10.51
CA SER A 220 2.16 -17.38 -9.62
C SER A 220 3.37 -16.76 -10.34
N GLU A 221 3.34 -16.67 -11.68
CA GLU A 221 4.30 -15.86 -12.43
C GLU A 221 4.10 -14.38 -12.09
N CYS A 222 5.20 -13.65 -12.01
CA CYS A 222 5.19 -12.28 -11.53
C CYS A 222 6.18 -11.42 -12.31
N LEU A 223 5.77 -10.20 -12.65
CA LEU A 223 6.67 -9.14 -13.07
C LEU A 223 6.95 -8.20 -11.89
N VAL A 224 8.21 -7.86 -11.68
CA VAL A 224 8.59 -6.84 -10.69
C VAL A 224 8.76 -5.49 -11.38
N VAL A 225 8.21 -4.43 -10.84
CA VAL A 225 8.29 -3.07 -11.39
C VAL A 225 9.10 -2.20 -10.45
N ASP A 226 10.09 -1.50 -11.02
CA ASP A 226 11.00 -0.58 -10.33
C ASP A 226 11.72 -1.21 -9.12
N ALA A 227 12.30 -2.40 -9.35
CA ALA A 227 13.05 -3.12 -8.33
C ALA A 227 14.32 -2.35 -7.92
N CYS A 228 14.25 -1.68 -6.76
CA CYS A 228 15.33 -0.87 -6.21
C CYS A 228 15.55 -1.11 -4.71
N TRP A 229 16.63 -0.53 -4.18
CA TRP A 229 17.01 -0.44 -2.76
C TRP A 229 17.44 -1.73 -2.08
N ASP A 230 16.59 -2.76 -2.04
CA ASP A 230 16.82 -4.00 -1.29
C ASP A 230 16.36 -5.21 -2.12
N ILE A 231 17.15 -5.55 -3.14
CA ILE A 231 16.85 -6.67 -4.03
C ILE A 231 16.75 -8.00 -3.25
N ASP A 232 17.56 -8.20 -2.22
CA ASP A 232 17.49 -9.41 -1.40
C ASP A 232 16.17 -9.47 -0.61
N GLY A 233 15.72 -8.34 -0.06
CA GLY A 233 14.41 -8.20 0.57
C GLY A 233 13.25 -8.45 -0.40
N ILE A 234 13.34 -7.94 -1.64
CA ILE A 234 12.34 -8.16 -2.69
C ILE A 234 12.24 -9.66 -3.04
N LEU A 235 13.39 -10.32 -3.26
CA LEU A 235 13.44 -11.76 -3.55
C LEU A 235 12.92 -12.59 -2.37
N LYS A 236 13.26 -12.21 -1.13
CA LYS A 236 12.72 -12.87 0.07
C LYS A 236 11.21 -12.68 0.20
N TYR A 237 10.69 -11.49 -0.10
CA TYR A 237 9.26 -11.20 -0.12
C TYR A 237 8.55 -12.10 -1.13
N ALA A 238 9.06 -12.16 -2.37
CA ALA A 238 8.53 -13.02 -3.44
C ALA A 238 8.54 -14.50 -3.04
N HIS A 239 9.69 -15.00 -2.55
CA HIS A 239 9.85 -16.37 -2.11
C HIS A 239 8.88 -16.75 -0.98
N SER A 240 8.70 -15.88 0.03
CA SER A 240 7.77 -16.13 1.15
C SER A 240 6.31 -16.30 0.71
N ARG A 241 5.97 -15.84 -0.51
CA ARG A 241 4.65 -15.91 -1.12
C ARG A 241 4.58 -16.88 -2.30
N LYS A 242 5.64 -17.65 -2.54
CA LYS A 242 5.75 -18.60 -3.65
C LYS A 242 5.58 -17.95 -5.04
N LEU A 243 5.95 -16.66 -5.16
CA LEU A 243 5.92 -15.95 -6.44
C LEU A 243 7.14 -16.33 -7.28
N LYS A 244 6.92 -16.52 -8.59
CA LYS A 244 7.98 -16.77 -9.58
C LYS A 244 8.21 -15.49 -10.39
N ILE A 245 9.28 -14.76 -10.10
CA ILE A 245 9.65 -13.58 -10.89
C ILE A 245 10.16 -14.04 -12.26
N VAL A 246 9.50 -13.60 -13.34
CA VAL A 246 9.80 -13.98 -14.73
C VAL A 246 10.31 -12.83 -15.60
N GLY A 247 10.27 -11.61 -15.08
CA GLY A 247 10.69 -10.40 -15.77
C GLY A 247 10.68 -9.19 -14.83
N ALA A 248 11.33 -8.12 -15.27
CA ALA A 248 11.28 -6.82 -14.62
C ALA A 248 10.70 -5.77 -15.59
N ILE A 249 9.99 -4.78 -15.09
CA ILE A 249 9.59 -3.59 -15.83
C ILE A 249 10.24 -2.38 -15.16
N VAL A 250 10.72 -1.45 -15.96
CA VAL A 250 11.19 -0.14 -15.50
C VAL A 250 10.22 0.93 -15.99
N THR A 251 9.63 1.68 -15.07
CA THR A 251 8.79 2.84 -15.44
C THR A 251 9.66 3.96 -15.99
N HIS A 252 10.82 4.22 -15.37
CA HIS A 252 11.74 5.25 -15.83
C HIS A 252 13.18 5.10 -15.24
N ALA A 253 14.15 5.81 -15.81
CA ALA A 253 15.58 5.69 -15.48
C ALA A 253 16.06 6.64 -14.37
N HIS A 254 15.67 6.39 -13.12
CA HIS A 254 16.18 7.14 -11.96
C HIS A 254 16.87 6.24 -10.94
N ILE A 255 17.82 6.79 -10.17
CA ILE A 255 18.67 6.03 -9.23
C ILE A 255 17.85 5.24 -8.20
N ASP A 256 16.72 5.79 -7.79
CA ASP A 256 15.81 5.23 -6.80
C ASP A 256 14.76 4.28 -7.38
N HIS A 257 14.75 4.09 -8.71
CA HIS A 257 13.91 3.11 -9.42
C HIS A 257 14.70 1.97 -10.07
N VAL A 258 15.87 2.28 -10.67
CA VAL A 258 16.71 1.28 -11.35
C VAL A 258 18.01 0.94 -10.60
N GLY A 259 18.35 1.68 -9.54
CA GLY A 259 19.64 1.55 -8.87
C GLY A 259 20.80 2.05 -9.72
N GLY A 260 22.03 1.86 -9.21
CA GLY A 260 23.24 2.37 -9.84
C GLY A 260 24.09 3.20 -8.88
N ILE A 261 24.92 4.08 -9.43
CA ILE A 261 25.76 4.99 -8.65
C ILE A 261 24.96 6.27 -8.38
N PRO A 262 24.74 6.65 -7.11
CA PRO A 262 24.01 7.88 -6.79
C PRO A 262 24.79 9.13 -7.22
N PRO A 263 24.11 10.27 -7.45
CA PRO A 263 24.79 11.51 -7.84
C PRO A 263 25.57 12.11 -6.67
N PRO A 264 26.48 13.08 -6.94
CA PRO A 264 27.15 13.85 -5.91
C PRO A 264 26.16 14.49 -4.91
N PRO A 265 26.52 14.59 -3.62
CA PRO A 265 27.79 14.20 -3.00
C PRO A 265 27.84 12.72 -2.55
N PHE A 266 26.90 11.88 -3.00
CA PHE A 266 26.78 10.49 -2.55
C PHE A 266 27.53 9.49 -3.44
N ASP A 267 28.20 9.95 -4.50
CA ASP A 267 28.98 9.19 -5.49
C ASP A 267 30.33 8.69 -4.96
N ILE A 268 30.43 8.47 -3.65
CA ILE A 268 31.64 8.03 -2.97
C ILE A 268 32.00 6.60 -3.42
N PRO A 269 33.28 6.29 -3.71
CA PRO A 269 33.70 4.95 -4.12
C PRO A 269 33.19 3.86 -3.17
N GLY A 270 32.46 2.89 -3.72
CA GLY A 270 31.88 1.76 -2.98
C GLY A 270 30.41 1.96 -2.57
N ILE A 271 29.83 3.15 -2.69
CA ILE A 271 28.39 3.37 -2.54
C ILE A 271 27.69 3.05 -3.86
N ARG A 272 26.73 2.14 -3.80
CA ARG A 272 25.86 1.79 -4.92
C ARG A 272 24.46 1.48 -4.40
N VAL A 273 23.45 1.99 -5.09
CA VAL A 273 22.07 1.59 -4.84
C VAL A 273 21.80 0.28 -5.57
N ASP A 274 21.37 -0.73 -4.82
CA ASP A 274 20.90 -1.97 -5.39
C ASP A 274 19.71 -1.69 -6.32
N GLY A 275 19.63 -2.40 -7.44
CA GLY A 275 18.50 -2.26 -8.34
C GLY A 275 18.55 -3.24 -9.47
N LEU A 276 18.23 -2.77 -10.67
CA LEU A 276 18.09 -3.57 -11.87
C LEU A 276 19.32 -4.44 -12.14
N ALA A 277 20.52 -3.88 -12.01
CA ALA A 277 21.76 -4.63 -12.21
C ALA A 277 21.89 -5.83 -11.27
N LYS A 278 21.65 -5.63 -9.97
CA LYS A 278 21.71 -6.71 -8.97
C LYS A 278 20.59 -7.72 -9.16
N LEU A 279 19.39 -7.27 -9.54
CA LEU A 279 18.28 -8.16 -9.87
C LEU A 279 18.62 -9.07 -11.05
N LEU A 280 19.07 -8.52 -12.17
CA LEU A 280 19.40 -9.28 -13.38
C LEU A 280 20.61 -10.21 -13.19
N LYS A 281 21.53 -9.85 -12.28
CA LYS A 281 22.62 -10.72 -11.83
C LYS A 281 22.13 -11.92 -11.01
N LYS A 282 21.17 -11.71 -10.10
CA LYS A 282 20.61 -12.78 -9.25
C LYS A 282 19.61 -13.67 -10.00
N LEU A 283 18.93 -13.13 -11.01
CA LEU A 283 17.98 -13.83 -11.86
C LEU A 283 18.48 -13.80 -13.32
N PRO A 284 19.42 -14.70 -13.70
CA PRO A 284 20.02 -14.67 -15.03
C PRO A 284 19.04 -15.01 -16.17
N SER A 285 17.90 -15.63 -15.86
CA SER A 285 16.91 -16.09 -16.84
C SER A 285 15.86 -15.04 -17.24
N ILE A 286 15.83 -13.87 -16.60
CA ILE A 286 14.80 -12.85 -16.84
C ILE A 286 15.35 -11.67 -17.64
N SER A 287 14.51 -10.92 -18.33
CA SER A 287 14.88 -9.64 -18.95
C SER A 287 14.10 -8.48 -18.33
N ALA A 288 14.56 -7.26 -18.60
CA ALA A 288 13.93 -6.02 -18.17
C ALA A 288 13.26 -5.31 -19.35
N TYR A 289 11.98 -4.98 -19.22
CA TYR A 289 11.22 -4.21 -20.19
C TYR A 289 11.39 -2.72 -19.91
N VAL A 290 12.00 -2.00 -20.86
CA VAL A 290 12.40 -0.59 -20.70
C VAL A 290 12.06 0.20 -21.94
N ASN A 291 11.65 1.46 -21.78
CA ASN A 291 11.47 2.33 -22.92
C ASN A 291 12.85 2.70 -23.52
N PRO A 292 12.99 2.75 -24.85
CA PRO A 292 14.24 3.10 -25.50
C PRO A 292 14.83 4.45 -25.08
N GLY A 293 13.99 5.44 -24.74
CA GLY A 293 14.44 6.78 -24.31
C GLY A 293 15.34 6.75 -23.07
N ASP A 294 15.20 5.71 -22.25
CA ASP A 294 15.87 5.58 -20.95
C ASP A 294 17.05 4.61 -20.95
N ILE A 295 17.24 3.84 -22.03
CA ILE A 295 18.38 2.91 -22.15
C ILE A 295 19.74 3.62 -21.97
N PRO A 296 20.00 4.81 -22.55
CA PRO A 296 21.26 5.51 -22.33
C PRO A 296 21.52 5.84 -20.85
N ALA A 297 20.51 6.32 -20.13
CA ALA A 297 20.63 6.64 -18.71
C ALA A 297 20.83 5.37 -17.85
N ILE A 298 20.06 4.31 -18.12
CA ILE A 298 20.18 3.02 -17.41
C ILE A 298 21.56 2.43 -17.59
N THR A 299 22.07 2.37 -18.83
CA THR A 299 23.39 1.78 -19.13
C THR A 299 24.55 2.62 -18.62
N LYS A 300 24.41 3.94 -18.56
CA LYS A 300 25.37 4.82 -17.91
C LYS A 300 25.44 4.57 -16.39
N ALA A 301 24.27 4.46 -15.73
CA ALA A 301 24.20 4.21 -14.29
C ALA A 301 24.55 2.76 -13.91
N ASN A 302 24.35 1.82 -14.84
CA ASN A 302 24.51 0.39 -14.66
C ASN A 302 25.27 -0.25 -15.85
N PRO A 303 26.56 0.08 -16.03
CA PRO A 303 27.35 -0.38 -17.19
C PRO A 303 27.54 -1.89 -17.24
N GLU A 304 27.29 -2.60 -16.13
CA GLU A 304 27.35 -4.07 -16.09
C GLU A 304 26.13 -4.78 -16.70
N ILE A 305 25.03 -4.04 -16.99
CA ILE A 305 23.83 -4.64 -17.58
C ILE A 305 24.06 -4.87 -19.08
N PRO A 306 24.01 -6.12 -19.57
CA PRO A 306 24.11 -6.39 -20.99
C PRO A 306 22.90 -5.83 -21.75
N LEU A 307 23.12 -5.15 -22.89
CA LEU A 307 22.04 -4.55 -23.69
C LEU A 307 20.97 -5.55 -24.13
N ASN A 308 21.35 -6.81 -24.40
CA ASN A 308 20.41 -7.87 -24.78
C ASN A 308 19.46 -8.30 -23.63
N ARG A 309 19.72 -7.85 -22.39
CA ARG A 309 18.83 -8.05 -21.23
C ARG A 309 17.80 -6.91 -21.09
N LEU A 310 17.90 -5.85 -21.90
CA LEU A 310 16.96 -4.74 -21.96
C LEU A 310 16.05 -4.91 -23.19
N VAL A 311 14.83 -5.39 -22.95
CA VAL A 311 13.80 -5.52 -23.99
C VAL A 311 13.11 -4.17 -24.15
N LYS A 312 13.17 -3.62 -25.36
CA LYS A 312 12.57 -2.35 -25.71
C LYS A 312 11.04 -2.45 -25.68
N THR A 313 10.39 -1.52 -24.99
CA THR A 313 8.94 -1.33 -25.05
C THR A 313 8.58 -0.30 -26.12
N GLU A 314 7.32 -0.29 -26.53
CA GLU A 314 6.75 0.66 -27.50
C GLU A 314 5.41 1.15 -26.96
N ASP A 315 5.00 2.36 -27.34
CA ASP A 315 3.71 2.94 -26.94
C ASP A 315 2.55 2.06 -27.47
N GLY A 316 1.67 1.62 -26.58
CA GLY A 316 0.60 0.67 -26.88
C GLY A 316 1.06 -0.80 -27.02
N GLY A 317 2.35 -1.08 -26.91
CA GLY A 317 2.88 -2.43 -26.85
C GLY A 317 2.38 -3.17 -25.61
N THR A 318 2.31 -4.51 -25.68
CA THR A 318 1.82 -5.33 -24.56
C THR A 318 2.73 -6.52 -24.28
N ILE A 319 2.76 -6.95 -23.02
CA ILE A 319 3.23 -8.27 -22.61
C ILE A 319 2.16 -8.96 -21.77
N CYS A 320 2.25 -10.27 -21.63
CA CYS A 320 1.25 -11.07 -20.95
C CYS A 320 1.91 -12.06 -19.99
N LEU A 321 1.28 -12.26 -18.82
CA LEU A 321 1.52 -13.43 -17.98
C LEU A 321 0.37 -14.44 -18.15
N PRO A 322 0.66 -15.74 -18.20
CA PRO A 322 2.00 -16.34 -18.13
C PRO A 322 2.85 -16.10 -19.40
N MET A 323 4.16 -15.99 -19.25
CA MET A 323 5.12 -15.66 -20.33
C MET A 323 5.13 -16.70 -21.45
N SER A 324 4.74 -17.94 -21.15
CA SER A 324 4.75 -19.08 -22.08
C SER A 324 3.74 -18.96 -23.23
N LEU A 325 2.87 -17.94 -23.25
CA LEU A 325 1.86 -17.78 -24.30
C LEU A 325 2.33 -17.02 -25.54
N ASN A 326 3.53 -16.40 -25.55
CA ASN A 326 4.20 -15.97 -26.79
C ASN A 326 5.70 -15.77 -26.56
N GLY A 327 6.50 -16.72 -27.02
CA GLY A 327 7.92 -16.48 -27.27
C GLY A 327 8.04 -15.44 -28.39
N GLY A 328 8.51 -14.24 -28.06
CA GLY A 328 8.84 -13.19 -29.03
C GLY A 328 7.64 -12.39 -29.53
N ALA A 329 7.74 -11.06 -29.40
CA ALA A 329 6.79 -10.04 -29.84
C ALA A 329 5.50 -9.91 -29.01
N ALA A 330 5.20 -8.65 -28.67
CA ALA A 330 3.94 -8.18 -28.14
C ALA A 330 2.78 -8.61 -29.05
N ALA A 331 2.09 -9.70 -28.71
CA ALA A 331 0.81 -9.98 -29.36
C ALA A 331 -0.15 -8.86 -28.97
N LYS A 332 -0.64 -8.09 -29.95
CA LYS A 332 -1.75 -7.14 -29.79
C LYS A 332 -3.00 -7.94 -29.36
N LEU A 333 -3.12 -8.21 -28.06
CA LEU A 333 -4.38 -8.60 -27.47
C LEU A 333 -5.24 -7.34 -27.43
N SER A 334 -6.43 -7.44 -28.02
CA SER A 334 -7.45 -6.40 -27.94
C SER A 334 -7.68 -6.04 -26.45
N PRO A 335 -7.66 -4.74 -26.07
CA PRO A 335 -7.91 -4.30 -24.69
C PRO A 335 -9.22 -4.84 -24.10
N ASN A 336 -10.16 -5.22 -24.97
CA ASN A 336 -11.54 -5.56 -24.60
C ASN A 336 -11.79 -7.06 -24.42
N HIS A 337 -10.80 -7.94 -24.60
CA HIS A 337 -10.99 -9.38 -24.43
C HIS A 337 -9.77 -10.04 -23.78
N SER A 338 -9.57 -9.81 -22.48
CA SER A 338 -8.86 -10.80 -21.67
C SER A 338 -9.86 -11.92 -21.36
N PRO A 339 -9.66 -13.17 -21.83
CA PRO A 339 -10.50 -14.27 -21.40
C PRO A 339 -10.39 -14.38 -19.88
N ALA A 340 -11.53 -14.24 -19.21
CA ALA A 340 -11.67 -14.14 -17.76
C ALA A 340 -10.60 -14.94 -16.99
N GLY A 341 -9.81 -14.22 -16.19
CA GLY A 341 -9.03 -14.77 -15.09
C GLY A 341 -7.76 -15.59 -15.41
N LYS A 342 -7.40 -15.80 -16.68
CA LYS A 342 -6.19 -16.59 -17.01
C LYS A 342 -4.96 -15.75 -17.33
N ASN A 343 -5.15 -14.61 -17.98
CA ASN A 343 -4.07 -13.78 -18.50
C ASN A 343 -4.00 -12.43 -17.79
N THR A 344 -2.78 -11.98 -17.52
CA THR A 344 -2.50 -10.64 -17.01
C THR A 344 -1.76 -9.86 -18.09
N ILE A 345 -2.44 -8.91 -18.71
CA ILE A 345 -1.92 -8.10 -19.82
C ILE A 345 -1.36 -6.80 -19.25
N PHE A 346 -0.15 -6.45 -19.65
CA PHE A 346 0.55 -5.22 -19.31
C PHE A 346 0.72 -4.41 -20.58
N GLN A 347 -0.02 -3.31 -20.71
CA GLN A 347 0.10 -2.38 -21.82
C GLN A 347 1.01 -1.22 -21.42
N PHE A 348 2.02 -0.94 -22.25
CA PHE A 348 2.93 0.18 -22.04
C PHE A 348 2.33 1.45 -22.65
N ILE A 349 2.35 2.55 -21.89
CA ILE A 349 1.95 3.88 -22.34
C ILE A 349 3.17 4.77 -22.17
N HIS A 350 3.78 5.22 -23.28
CA HIS A 350 4.94 6.11 -23.21
C HIS A 350 4.49 7.48 -22.70
N THR A 351 5.07 7.93 -21.59
CA THR A 351 4.69 9.15 -20.89
C THR A 351 5.92 9.98 -20.54
N PRO A 352 6.66 10.48 -21.55
CA PRO A 352 7.85 11.27 -21.33
C PRO A 352 7.53 12.54 -20.54
N GLY A 353 8.55 13.06 -19.86
CA GLY A 353 8.43 14.29 -19.10
C GLY A 353 9.39 14.31 -17.93
N HIS A 354 9.21 13.38 -16.99
CA HIS A 354 10.15 13.21 -15.88
C HIS A 354 11.51 12.70 -16.36
N SER A 355 11.48 11.78 -17.32
CA SER A 355 12.63 11.32 -18.11
C SER A 355 12.18 11.10 -19.57
N PRO A 356 13.10 10.99 -20.54
CA PRO A 356 12.75 10.75 -21.95
C PRO A 356 12.01 9.42 -22.17
N GLY A 357 12.32 8.39 -21.39
CA GLY A 357 11.74 7.06 -21.49
C GLY A 357 10.66 6.75 -20.45
N SER A 358 10.22 7.72 -19.64
CA SER A 358 9.12 7.50 -18.69
C SER A 358 7.92 6.83 -19.36
N GLN A 359 7.41 5.76 -18.73
CA GLN A 359 6.26 5.00 -19.22
C GLN A 359 5.37 4.52 -18.06
N CYS A 360 4.06 4.58 -18.30
CA CYS A 360 3.06 3.97 -17.43
C CYS A 360 2.71 2.56 -17.92
N ILE A 361 2.25 1.71 -17.00
CA ILE A 361 1.84 0.33 -17.31
C ILE A 361 0.37 0.16 -16.94
N LEU A 362 -0.47 -0.02 -17.96
CA LEU A 362 -1.90 -0.30 -17.79
C LEU A 362 -2.12 -1.82 -17.75
N ILE A 363 -2.52 -2.33 -16.59
CA ILE A 363 -2.75 -3.75 -16.34
C ILE A 363 -4.23 -4.05 -16.53
N ASN A 364 -4.53 -4.98 -17.45
CA ASN A 364 -5.89 -5.41 -17.79
C ASN A 364 -6.89 -4.26 -18.02
N GLY A 365 -6.43 -3.09 -18.47
CA GLY A 365 -7.26 -1.91 -18.68
C GLY A 365 -7.70 -1.17 -17.41
N ASN A 366 -7.38 -1.65 -16.21
CA ASN A 366 -8.04 -1.25 -14.96
C ASN A 366 -7.10 -0.69 -13.88
N ARG A 367 -5.80 -1.00 -13.94
CA ARG A 367 -4.78 -0.52 -12.99
C ARG A 367 -3.65 0.14 -13.74
N LEU A 368 -3.27 1.35 -13.34
CA LEU A 368 -2.16 2.08 -13.93
C LEU A 368 -1.02 2.15 -12.93
N LEU A 369 0.11 1.51 -13.23
CA LEU A 369 1.36 1.82 -12.55
C LEU A 369 1.95 3.05 -13.25
N SER A 370 1.96 4.20 -12.58
CA SER A 370 2.26 5.48 -13.23
C SER A 370 3.71 5.94 -13.12
N GLY A 371 4.54 5.20 -12.36
CA GLY A 371 5.89 5.65 -12.01
C GLY A 371 5.84 7.10 -11.52
N ASP A 372 6.71 7.92 -12.09
CA ASP A 372 6.84 9.34 -11.74
C ASP A 372 6.11 10.28 -12.71
N THR A 373 5.31 9.74 -13.63
CA THR A 373 4.46 10.57 -14.50
C THR A 373 3.29 11.16 -13.70
N LEU A 374 2.63 10.37 -12.86
CA LEU A 374 1.45 10.81 -12.10
C LEU A 374 1.51 10.32 -10.66
N PHE A 375 1.40 11.27 -9.74
CA PHE A 375 1.21 11.04 -8.31
C PHE A 375 -0.19 11.49 -7.89
N ILE A 376 -0.52 11.25 -6.62
CA ILE A 376 -1.77 11.74 -6.04
C ILE A 376 -1.69 13.27 -5.93
N LYS A 377 -2.52 13.96 -6.71
CA LYS A 377 -2.58 15.42 -6.84
C LYS A 377 -1.28 16.10 -7.28
N SER A 378 -0.35 15.35 -7.87
CA SER A 378 0.98 15.87 -8.26
C SER A 378 1.57 15.03 -9.40
N CYS A 379 2.77 15.38 -9.87
CA CYS A 379 3.54 14.63 -10.86
C CYS A 379 5.02 14.71 -10.53
N GLY A 380 5.84 13.91 -11.21
CA GLY A 380 7.29 13.97 -11.09
C GLY A 380 7.86 15.32 -11.52
N ARG A 381 9.02 15.66 -10.96
CA ARG A 381 9.77 16.86 -11.30
C ARG A 381 10.28 16.83 -12.75
N VAL A 382 10.49 18.00 -13.33
CA VAL A 382 10.86 18.19 -14.76
C VAL A 382 12.00 19.20 -14.93
N ASP A 383 12.96 19.15 -14.01
CA ASP A 383 14.11 20.03 -13.93
C ASP A 383 15.46 19.30 -14.03
N PHE A 384 15.44 17.99 -14.28
CA PHE A 384 16.65 17.26 -14.67
C PHE A 384 17.02 17.59 -16.13
N PRO A 385 18.31 17.53 -16.51
CA PRO A 385 18.75 17.92 -17.86
C PRO A 385 18.06 17.20 -19.02
N ASP A 386 17.57 15.98 -18.79
CA ASP A 386 16.90 15.11 -19.75
C ASP A 386 15.36 15.09 -19.58
N SER A 387 14.84 15.80 -18.60
CA SER A 387 13.40 15.97 -18.39
C SER A 387 12.81 17.09 -19.27
N ASN A 388 11.49 17.10 -19.46
CA ASN A 388 10.81 18.05 -20.33
C ASN A 388 9.39 18.39 -19.83
N VAL A 389 9.16 19.68 -19.58
CA VAL A 389 7.87 20.22 -19.08
C VAL A 389 6.73 20.01 -20.09
N SER A 390 7.00 20.23 -21.38
CA SER A 390 6.02 20.10 -22.46
C SER A 390 5.58 18.65 -22.65
N ASP A 391 6.54 17.72 -22.61
CA ASP A 391 6.26 16.29 -22.66
C ASP A 391 5.45 15.83 -21.44
N MET A 392 5.79 16.29 -20.23
CA MET A 392 5.02 15.97 -19.03
C MET A 392 3.57 16.45 -19.15
N HIS A 393 3.36 17.70 -19.58
CA HIS A 393 2.03 18.26 -19.81
C HIS A 393 1.25 17.43 -20.83
N HIS A 394 1.88 17.10 -21.96
CA HIS A 394 1.26 16.25 -22.98
C HIS A 394 0.89 14.87 -22.45
N SER A 395 1.81 14.21 -21.72
CA SER A 395 1.59 12.91 -21.10
C SER A 395 0.40 12.92 -20.13
N LEU A 396 0.31 13.94 -19.27
CA LEU A 396 -0.81 14.10 -18.34
C LEU A 396 -2.12 14.39 -19.08
N GLN A 397 -2.14 15.41 -19.94
CA GLN A 397 -3.38 15.97 -20.50
C GLN A 397 -3.90 15.23 -21.73
N LYS A 398 -3.02 14.61 -22.53
CA LYS A 398 -3.37 13.96 -23.80
C LYS A 398 -3.32 12.45 -23.75
N LYS A 399 -2.59 11.86 -22.78
CA LYS A 399 -2.58 10.41 -22.57
C LYS A 399 -3.36 10.02 -21.31
N LEU A 400 -2.89 10.39 -20.12
CA LEU A 400 -3.49 9.88 -18.87
C LEU A 400 -4.90 10.42 -18.60
N ALA A 401 -5.17 11.68 -18.91
CA ALA A 401 -6.52 12.24 -18.78
C ALA A 401 -7.55 11.63 -19.76
N THR A 402 -7.12 10.86 -20.77
CA THR A 402 -8.03 10.15 -21.68
C THR A 402 -8.41 8.75 -21.19
N LEU A 403 -7.74 8.26 -20.14
CA LEU A 403 -8.05 6.95 -19.56
C LEU A 403 -9.45 6.94 -18.91
N PRO A 404 -10.10 5.77 -18.85
CA PRO A 404 -11.38 5.62 -18.18
C PRO A 404 -11.33 6.01 -16.69
N ASP A 405 -12.39 6.62 -16.21
CA ASP A 405 -12.51 7.17 -14.86
C ASP A 405 -12.30 6.15 -13.73
N HIS A 406 -12.66 4.88 -13.98
CA HIS A 406 -12.55 3.78 -13.01
C HIS A 406 -11.13 3.24 -12.85
N VAL A 407 -10.17 3.66 -13.69
CA VAL A 407 -8.78 3.18 -13.60
C VAL A 407 -8.16 3.65 -12.29
N VAL A 408 -7.66 2.70 -11.50
CA VAL A 408 -6.96 2.97 -10.24
C VAL A 408 -5.48 3.18 -10.54
N VAL A 409 -4.91 4.25 -10.00
CA VAL A 409 -3.53 4.69 -10.23
C VAL A 409 -2.66 4.36 -9.02
N TYR A 410 -1.52 3.74 -9.31
CA TYR A 410 -0.48 3.33 -8.36
C TYR A 410 0.82 4.07 -8.70
N PRO A 411 1.21 5.08 -7.91
CA PRO A 411 2.36 5.94 -8.20
C PRO A 411 3.70 5.26 -7.94
N GLY A 412 4.79 5.86 -8.45
CA GLY A 412 6.17 5.48 -8.10
C GLY A 412 6.53 5.79 -6.65
N HIS A 413 5.87 6.78 -6.03
CA HIS A 413 6.15 7.26 -4.68
C HIS A 413 4.90 7.51 -3.83
N ALA A 414 5.04 7.33 -2.52
CA ALA A 414 3.98 7.54 -1.52
C ALA A 414 3.84 9.00 -1.05
N TYR A 415 4.13 10.00 -1.88
CA TYR A 415 4.12 11.40 -1.46
C TYR A 415 2.73 11.91 -1.06
N GLY A 416 1.68 11.48 -1.76
CA GLY A 416 0.30 11.84 -1.46
C GLY A 416 -0.58 10.70 -0.92
N GLY A 417 0.00 9.50 -0.71
CA GLY A 417 -0.71 8.28 -0.31
C GLY A 417 -0.40 7.06 -1.18
N ASP A 418 -1.16 5.98 -0.99
CA ASP A 418 -0.90 4.66 -1.62
C ASP A 418 -1.42 4.53 -3.06
N MET A 419 -2.58 5.11 -3.36
CA MET A 419 -3.26 5.00 -4.65
C MET A 419 -4.29 6.14 -4.82
N THR A 420 -4.66 6.44 -6.07
CA THR A 420 -5.73 7.38 -6.47
C THR A 420 -6.51 6.79 -7.64
N THR A 421 -7.46 7.51 -8.22
CA THR A 421 -8.17 7.10 -9.45
C THR A 421 -8.04 8.17 -10.52
N ILE A 422 -8.21 7.78 -11.79
CA ILE A 422 -8.22 8.75 -12.89
C ILE A 422 -9.32 9.80 -12.68
N VAL A 423 -10.51 9.41 -12.18
CA VAL A 423 -11.58 10.37 -11.89
C VAL A 423 -11.22 11.35 -10.76
N ASP A 424 -10.54 10.89 -9.71
CA ASP A 424 -10.12 11.76 -8.62
C ASP A 424 -9.06 12.77 -9.07
N GLU A 425 -8.09 12.34 -9.88
CA GLU A 425 -7.07 13.23 -10.41
C GLU A 425 -7.62 14.21 -11.46
N LYS A 426 -8.65 13.83 -12.23
CA LYS A 426 -9.37 14.75 -13.13
C LYS A 426 -10.18 15.81 -12.38
N ARG A 427 -10.67 15.49 -11.18
CA ARG A 427 -11.50 16.39 -10.37
C ARG A 427 -10.69 17.27 -9.44
N ASN A 428 -9.63 16.71 -8.85
CA ASN A 428 -8.95 17.29 -7.69
C ASN A 428 -7.41 17.29 -7.81
N GLY A 429 -6.86 16.86 -8.95
CA GLY A 429 -5.42 16.67 -9.14
C GLY A 429 -4.91 17.29 -10.44
N VAL A 430 -3.75 16.80 -10.90
CA VAL A 430 -3.00 17.37 -12.05
C VAL A 430 -3.58 16.97 -13.42
N LEU A 431 -4.57 16.08 -13.45
CA LEU A 431 -5.32 15.75 -14.66
C LEU A 431 -6.51 16.70 -14.90
N GLN A 432 -6.75 17.67 -14.01
CA GLN A 432 -7.65 18.78 -14.33
C GLN A 432 -7.20 19.47 -15.62
N PRO A 433 -8.15 19.89 -16.49
CA PRO A 433 -7.82 20.64 -17.69
C PRO A 433 -7.02 21.90 -17.33
N GLN A 434 -5.84 22.02 -17.89
CA GLN A 434 -4.96 23.18 -17.71
C GLN A 434 -4.17 23.46 -18.99
N ASP A 435 -3.99 24.74 -19.32
CA ASP A 435 -3.13 25.16 -20.42
C ASP A 435 -1.64 24.91 -20.09
N TYR A 436 -0.82 24.86 -21.13
CA TYR A 436 0.60 24.53 -21.00
C TYR A 436 1.36 25.60 -20.22
N GLU A 437 1.02 26.87 -20.42
CA GLU A 437 1.69 28.04 -19.87
C GLU A 437 1.49 28.10 -18.35
N SER A 438 0.26 27.89 -17.88
CA SER A 438 -0.07 27.76 -16.46
C SER A 438 0.66 26.59 -15.82
N PHE A 439 0.67 25.42 -16.48
CA PHE A 439 1.39 24.24 -15.97
C PHE A 439 2.89 24.48 -15.91
N ALA A 440 3.49 25.01 -16.97
CA ALA A 440 4.92 25.28 -17.05
C ALA A 440 5.37 26.29 -15.99
N LYS A 441 4.55 27.30 -15.71
CA LYS A 441 4.81 28.23 -14.61
C LYS A 441 4.87 27.51 -13.26
N ILE A 442 3.88 26.67 -12.95
CA ILE A 442 3.86 25.89 -11.70
C ILE A 442 5.09 24.98 -11.58
N MET A 443 5.44 24.28 -12.66
CA MET A 443 6.57 23.36 -12.65
C MET A 443 7.92 24.08 -12.48
N ASN A 444 8.07 25.28 -13.06
CA ASN A 444 9.28 26.09 -12.90
C ASN A 444 9.38 26.76 -11.53
N GLU A 445 8.25 27.13 -10.93
CA GLU A 445 8.20 27.71 -9.58
C GLU A 445 8.50 26.68 -8.49
N ALA A 446 8.11 25.42 -8.68
CA ALA A 446 8.35 24.33 -7.72
C ALA A 446 9.84 23.91 -7.59
N VAL A 447 10.70 24.42 -8.47
CA VAL A 447 12.14 24.12 -8.54
C VAL A 447 12.99 25.14 -7.75
N ASN A 448 12.41 26.31 -7.43
CA ASN A 448 13.02 27.37 -6.62
C ASN A 448 12.53 27.31 -5.18
#